data_AF-A0A7C7Z2X1-F1
#
_entry.id   AF-A0A7C7Z2X1-F1
#
_cell.length_a   1.000
_cell.length_b   1.000
_cell.length_c   1.000
_cell.angle_alpha   90.00
_cell.angle_beta   90.00
_cell.angle_gamma   90.00
#
_symmetry.space_group_name_H-M   'P 1'
#
loop_
_entity.id
_entity.type
_entity.pdbx_description
1 polymer ?
#
loop_
_entity_poly.entity_id
_entity_poly.type
_entity_poly.pdbx_seq_one_letter_code
_entity_poly.pdbx_strand_id
1 'polypeptide(L)'
;MTVKRDDGTIIEKGNITDENGNYRIEGLDPGVQVLMIANGSRGTAQLVQHLVLLNPAPKMTFEPVGFTTLRLTFPSDDTFEQESEDGSFINYVPYEAANEMELYDSSAAGLYVMIGVGFSGIALIGIVATVLGYRDGGRGMLRMAAVFVFLSQGPYGSACCLGALAFGLTFALPKVHYD
;
A
#
# COMPACT_ATOMS: atom_id res chain seq x y z
N MET A 1 -3.74 -9.26 18.49
CA MET A 1 -2.98 -8.36 17.61
C MET A 1 -2.37 -7.28 18.47
N THR A 2 -1.06 -7.13 18.38
CA THR A 2 -0.29 -6.24 19.23
C THR A 2 0.17 -5.06 18.40
N VAL A 3 -0.39 -3.88 18.69
CA VAL A 3 -0.09 -2.62 18.01
C VAL A 3 0.91 -1.87 18.86
N LYS A 4 2.06 -1.50 18.31
CA LYS A 4 2.95 -0.52 18.94
C LYS A 4 2.66 0.85 18.34
N ARG A 5 2.19 1.78 19.16
CA ARG A 5 1.98 3.17 18.75
C ARG A 5 3.28 3.96 18.71
N ASP A 6 3.27 5.08 18.00
CA ASP A 6 4.40 6.01 17.88
C ASP A 6 4.86 6.59 19.24
N ASP A 7 3.98 6.58 20.24
CA ASP A 7 4.26 7.00 21.63
C ASP A 7 4.93 5.89 22.49
N GLY A 8 5.18 4.72 21.92
CA GLY A 8 5.76 3.57 22.61
C GLY A 8 4.74 2.71 23.38
N THR A 9 3.45 3.07 23.37
CA THR A 9 2.39 2.30 24.01
C THR A 9 2.09 1.04 23.19
N ILE A 10 2.05 -0.11 23.87
CA ILE A 10 1.65 -1.38 23.29
C ILE A 10 0.16 -1.58 23.58
N ILE A 11 -0.63 -1.76 22.53
CA ILE A 11 -2.07 -2.01 22.63
C ILE A 11 -2.35 -3.39 22.05
N GLU A 12 -2.86 -4.26 22.91
CA GLU A 12 -3.32 -5.56 22.49
C GLU A 12 -4.82 -5.49 22.22
N LYS A 13 -5.20 -5.75 20.98
CA LYS A 13 -6.60 -5.98 20.59
C LYS A 13 -6.76 -7.40 20.11
N GLY A 14 -7.75 -8.10 20.66
CA GLY A 14 -8.07 -9.47 20.31
C GLY A 14 -9.56 -9.65 20.11
N ASN A 15 -9.92 -10.65 19.32
CA ASN A 15 -11.29 -11.14 19.19
C ASN A 15 -11.25 -12.67 19.05
N ILE A 16 -12.38 -13.32 19.31
CA ILE A 16 -12.58 -14.76 19.12
C ILE A 16 -13.20 -14.97 17.74
N THR A 17 -12.79 -16.04 17.07
CA THR A 17 -13.36 -16.45 15.79
C THR A 17 -14.84 -16.83 15.94
N ASP A 18 -15.68 -16.41 15.00
CA ASP A 18 -17.09 -16.79 14.96
C ASP A 18 -17.29 -18.25 14.50
N GLU A 19 -18.54 -18.72 14.49
CA GLU A 19 -18.91 -20.08 14.06
C GLU A 19 -18.53 -20.38 12.59
N ASN A 20 -18.33 -19.34 11.78
CA ASN A 20 -17.95 -19.45 10.37
C ASN A 20 -16.42 -19.31 10.17
N GLY A 21 -15.64 -19.18 11.25
CA GLY A 21 -14.19 -18.99 11.20
C GLY A 21 -13.74 -17.58 10.83
N ASN A 22 -14.62 -16.57 10.88
CA ASN A 22 -14.26 -15.18 10.66
C ASN A 22 -13.93 -14.47 11.98
N TYR A 23 -13.09 -13.44 11.89
CA TYR A 23 -12.76 -12.56 13.01
C TYR A 23 -12.77 -11.11 12.51
N ARG A 24 -13.09 -10.17 13.41
CA ARG A 24 -13.08 -8.73 13.10
C ARG A 24 -12.44 -7.98 14.25
N ILE A 25 -11.44 -7.15 13.93
CA ILE A 25 -10.74 -6.29 14.89
C ILE A 25 -10.79 -4.87 14.36
N GLU A 26 -11.18 -3.92 15.21
CA GLU A 26 -11.40 -2.53 14.82
C GLU A 26 -10.53 -1.55 15.62
N GLY A 27 -10.31 -0.37 15.04
CA GLY A 27 -9.52 0.71 15.64
C GLY A 27 -8.06 0.34 15.80
N LEU A 28 -7.49 -0.28 14.78
CA LEU A 28 -6.07 -0.56 14.66
C LEU A 28 -5.42 0.57 13.85
N ASP A 29 -4.21 0.94 14.24
CA ASP A 29 -3.42 1.93 13.52
C ASP A 29 -2.84 1.29 12.24
N PRO A 30 -2.79 1.99 11.09
CA PRO A 30 -2.25 1.40 9.87
C PRO A 30 -0.74 1.20 9.93
N GLY A 31 -0.21 0.27 9.11
CA GLY A 31 1.22 -0.05 9.07
C GLY A 31 1.53 -1.50 9.47
N VAL A 32 2.81 -1.76 9.69
CA VAL A 32 3.33 -3.09 10.04
C VAL A 32 3.00 -3.41 11.50
N GLN A 33 2.40 -4.57 11.73
CA GLN A 33 1.97 -5.02 13.05
C GLN A 33 2.21 -6.50 13.27
N VAL A 34 2.26 -6.91 14.53
CA VAL A 34 2.36 -8.32 14.90
C VAL A 34 0.97 -8.87 15.20
N LEU A 35 0.54 -9.84 14.41
CA LEU A 35 -0.66 -10.61 14.62
C LEU A 35 -0.32 -11.92 15.30
N MET A 36 -0.97 -12.19 16.44
CA MET A 36 -0.87 -13.47 17.13
C MET A 36 -2.21 -14.19 17.02
N ILE A 37 -2.15 -15.46 16.65
CA ILE A 37 -3.29 -16.37 16.54
C ILE A 37 -3.13 -17.43 17.63
N ALA A 38 -4.20 -17.69 18.37
CA ALA A 38 -4.22 -18.72 19.41
C ALA A 38 -5.26 -19.79 19.03
N ASN A 39 -4.84 -21.05 19.01
CA ASN A 39 -5.74 -22.19 18.88
C ASN A 39 -5.94 -22.85 20.24
N GLY A 40 -7.13 -22.69 20.83
CA GLY A 40 -7.52 -23.27 22.12
C GLY A 40 -8.26 -24.60 22.02
N SER A 41 -8.49 -25.13 20.82
CA SER A 41 -9.32 -26.33 20.63
C SER A 41 -8.65 -27.65 21.05
N ARG A 42 -7.34 -27.63 21.35
CA ARG A 42 -6.51 -28.83 21.52
C ARG A 42 -5.97 -29.08 22.93
N GLY A 43 -6.53 -28.41 23.95
CA GLY A 43 -6.20 -28.61 25.36
C GLY A 43 -4.93 -27.89 25.84
N THR A 44 -3.94 -27.68 24.96
CA THR A 44 -2.84 -26.72 25.14
C THR A 44 -3.00 -25.57 24.15
N ALA A 45 -2.79 -24.33 24.60
CA ALA A 45 -2.90 -23.17 23.73
C ALA A 45 -1.70 -23.12 22.79
N GLN A 46 -1.94 -23.37 21.50
CA GLN A 46 -0.93 -23.24 20.44
C GLN A 46 -0.97 -21.82 19.89
N LEU A 47 0.18 -21.18 19.82
CA LEU A 47 0.32 -19.78 19.44
C LEU A 47 1.15 -19.64 18.17
N VAL A 48 0.69 -18.81 17.24
CA VAL A 48 1.42 -18.49 16.00
C VAL A 48 1.46 -16.98 15.84
N GLN A 49 2.64 -16.43 15.55
CA GLN A 49 2.84 -15.01 15.26
C GLN A 49 3.21 -14.77 13.80
N HIS A 50 2.54 -13.79 13.20
CA HIS A 50 2.82 -13.27 11.87
C HIS A 50 3.02 -11.76 11.91
N LEU A 51 3.82 -11.27 10.98
CA LEU A 51 3.98 -9.88 10.61
C LEU A 51 2.96 -9.54 9.52
N VAL A 52 2.09 -8.58 9.80
CA VAL A 52 1.01 -8.17 8.88
C VAL A 52 1.13 -6.69 8.55
N LEU A 53 0.80 -6.31 7.32
CA LEU A 53 0.72 -4.92 6.86
C LEU A 53 -0.74 -4.50 6.76
N LEU A 54 -1.15 -3.58 7.63
CA LEU A 54 -2.49 -2.99 7.60
C LEU A 54 -2.54 -1.79 6.67
N ASN A 55 -3.54 -1.80 5.80
CA ASN A 55 -3.76 -0.72 4.84
C ASN A 55 -4.14 0.58 5.56
N PRO A 56 -3.55 1.73 5.19
CA PRO A 56 -4.02 3.03 5.64
C PRO A 56 -5.39 3.35 5.06
N ALA A 57 -6.12 4.24 5.74
CA ALA A 57 -7.24 4.90 5.11
C ALA A 57 -6.74 5.64 3.85
N PRO A 58 -7.39 5.48 2.69
CA PRO A 58 -6.98 6.15 1.47
C PRO A 58 -7.03 7.67 1.66
N LYS A 59 -5.86 8.33 1.72
CA LYS A 59 -5.72 9.76 2.04
C LYS A 59 -6.46 10.71 1.08
N MET A 60 -6.84 10.24 -0.11
CA MET A 60 -7.50 11.03 -1.15
C MET A 60 -8.90 10.52 -1.52
N THR A 61 -9.46 9.57 -0.78
CA THR A 61 -10.80 9.00 -1.02
C THR A 61 -11.73 9.34 0.14
N PHE A 62 -13.04 9.37 -0.12
CA PHE A 62 -14.12 9.69 0.84
C PHE A 62 -14.34 8.65 1.95
N GLU A 63 -13.44 7.67 2.09
CA GLU A 63 -13.55 6.60 3.08
C GLU A 63 -12.77 6.98 4.35
N PRO A 64 -13.45 7.14 5.51
CA PRO A 64 -12.81 7.56 6.76
C PRO A 64 -11.96 6.47 7.40
N VAL A 65 -12.01 5.24 6.90
CA VAL A 65 -11.36 4.05 7.48
C VAL A 65 -10.73 3.19 6.40
N GLY A 66 -9.55 2.62 6.70
CA GLY A 66 -8.91 1.62 5.85
C GLY A 66 -9.39 0.22 6.22
N PHE A 67 -9.67 -0.61 5.21
CA PHE A 67 -10.02 -2.01 5.39
C PHE A 67 -8.84 -2.90 5.00
N THR A 68 -8.62 -3.95 5.78
CA THR A 68 -7.62 -4.99 5.47
C THR A 68 -8.30 -6.34 5.69
N THR A 69 -8.37 -7.13 4.63
CA THR A 69 -8.88 -8.50 4.66
C THR A 69 -7.70 -9.45 4.58
N LEU A 70 -7.53 -10.27 5.62
CA LEU A 70 -6.46 -11.26 5.69
C LEU A 70 -7.07 -12.65 5.84
N ARG A 71 -6.60 -13.59 5.01
CA ARG A 71 -6.90 -15.01 5.17
C ARG A 71 -5.71 -15.66 5.85
N LEU A 72 -5.96 -16.16 7.06
CA LEU A 72 -4.96 -16.84 7.86
C LEU A 72 -5.27 -18.33 7.86
N THR A 73 -4.24 -19.14 7.67
CA THR A 73 -4.34 -20.59 7.77
C THR A 73 -3.51 -21.01 8.96
N PHE A 74 -4.15 -21.58 9.98
CA PHE A 74 -3.40 -22.17 11.09
C PHE A 74 -2.65 -23.41 10.57
N PRO A 75 -1.36 -23.58 10.89
CA PRO A 75 -0.58 -24.74 10.45
C PRO A 75 -1.21 -26.06 10.94
N SER A 76 -1.00 -27.13 10.18
CA SER A 76 -1.38 -28.48 10.61
C SER A 76 -0.50 -28.95 11.75
N ASP A 77 -0.97 -29.95 12.51
CA ASP A 77 -0.27 -30.45 13.71
C ASP A 77 1.15 -30.92 13.40
N ASP A 78 1.33 -31.68 12.32
CA ASP A 78 2.66 -32.17 11.91
C ASP A 78 3.65 -31.03 11.61
N THR A 79 3.16 -29.92 11.04
CA THR A 79 3.97 -28.74 10.75
C THR A 79 4.26 -27.97 12.03
N PHE A 80 3.27 -27.89 12.92
CA PHE A 80 3.42 -27.20 14.19
C PHE A 80 4.44 -27.90 15.08
N GLU A 81 4.43 -29.23 15.15
CA GLU A 81 5.40 -30.03 15.91
C GLU A 81 6.83 -29.94 15.34
N GLN A 82 6.98 -29.75 14.02
CA GLN A 82 8.29 -29.60 13.38
C GLN A 82 8.89 -28.20 13.56
N GLU A 83 8.06 -27.17 13.47
CA GLU A 83 8.51 -25.77 13.47
C GLU A 83 8.47 -25.13 14.87
N SER A 84 7.71 -25.67 15.82
CA SER A 84 7.69 -25.17 17.19
C SER A 84 8.88 -25.71 17.99
N GLU A 85 9.75 -24.81 18.45
CA GLU A 85 10.88 -25.17 19.31
C GLU A 85 10.43 -25.75 20.67
N ASP A 86 9.32 -25.22 21.22
CA ASP A 86 8.80 -25.55 22.56
C ASP A 86 7.44 -26.30 22.53
N GLY A 87 6.93 -26.66 21.35
CA GLY A 87 5.62 -27.31 21.17
C GLY A 87 4.41 -26.45 21.52
N SER A 88 4.59 -25.14 21.75
CA SER A 88 3.54 -24.21 22.17
C SER A 88 3.47 -22.92 21.33
N PHE A 89 4.55 -22.58 20.63
CA PHE A 89 4.69 -21.28 19.98
C PHE A 89 5.50 -21.38 18.69
N ILE A 90 5.07 -20.65 17.67
CA ILE A 90 5.79 -20.43 16.41
C ILE A 90 5.84 -18.93 16.14
N ASN A 91 7.03 -18.44 15.79
CA ASN A 91 7.25 -17.04 15.48
C ASN A 91 7.78 -16.85 14.05
N TYR A 92 6.90 -16.44 13.13
CA TYR A 92 7.30 -16.13 11.76
C TYR A 92 7.84 -14.70 11.60
N VAL A 93 7.68 -13.82 12.60
CA VAL A 93 8.03 -12.40 12.49
C VAL A 93 9.48 -12.14 12.05
N PRO A 94 10.52 -12.79 12.63
CA PRO A 94 11.90 -12.54 12.22
C PRO A 94 12.15 -12.95 10.76
N TYR A 95 11.54 -14.06 10.33
CA TYR A 95 11.66 -14.56 8.96
C TYR A 95 10.93 -13.65 7.98
N GLU A 96 9.69 -13.28 8.28
CA GLU A 96 8.86 -12.41 7.43
C GLU A 96 9.45 -11.00 7.30
N ALA A 97 9.99 -10.45 8.40
CA ALA A 97 10.68 -9.16 8.38
C ALA A 97 11.96 -9.18 7.54
N ALA A 98 12.74 -10.27 7.60
CA ALA A 98 14.00 -10.38 6.88
C ALA A 98 13.82 -10.63 5.37
N ASN A 99 12.68 -11.21 4.99
CA ASN A 99 12.39 -11.59 3.60
C ASN A 99 11.30 -10.71 2.95
N GLU A 100 10.85 -9.64 3.61
CA GLU A 100 9.78 -8.75 3.13
C GLU A 100 8.49 -9.54 2.78
N MET A 101 8.21 -10.60 3.56
CA MET A 101 7.04 -11.48 3.38
C MET A 101 5.94 -11.15 4.39
N GLU A 102 5.71 -9.87 4.65
CA GLU A 102 4.61 -9.45 5.50
C GLU A 102 3.26 -9.83 4.86
N LEU A 103 2.34 -10.34 5.66
CA LEU A 103 0.99 -10.65 5.19
C LEU A 103 0.22 -9.35 4.94
N TYR A 104 -0.19 -9.13 3.70
CA TYR A 104 -0.98 -7.97 3.30
C TYR A 104 -2.28 -8.38 2.60
N ASP A 105 -3.21 -7.43 2.49
CA ASP A 105 -4.44 -7.62 1.74
C ASP A 105 -4.15 -7.62 0.23
N SER A 106 -4.20 -8.80 -0.39
CA SER A 106 -3.93 -8.99 -1.81
C SER A 106 -4.92 -8.25 -2.72
N SER A 107 -6.15 -8.03 -2.28
CA SER A 107 -7.17 -7.31 -3.05
C SER A 107 -6.83 -5.82 -3.16
N ALA A 108 -6.31 -5.24 -2.09
CA ALA A 108 -5.87 -3.85 -2.06
C ALA A 108 -4.54 -3.66 -2.80
N ALA A 109 -3.60 -4.59 -2.66
CA ALA A 109 -2.28 -4.52 -3.30
C ALA A 109 -2.37 -4.41 -4.83
N GLY A 110 -3.25 -5.20 -5.45
CA GLY A 110 -3.47 -5.15 -6.91
C GLY A 110 -3.92 -3.76 -7.39
N LEU A 111 -4.81 -3.11 -6.63
CA LEU A 111 -5.29 -1.76 -6.96
C LEU A 111 -4.18 -0.72 -6.88
N TYR A 112 -3.36 -0.77 -5.82
CA TYR A 112 -2.23 0.15 -5.67
C TYR A 112 -1.21 0.01 -6.80
N VAL A 113 -0.89 -1.22 -7.19
CA VAL A 113 0.04 -1.48 -8.30
C VAL A 113 -0.55 -0.98 -9.62
N MET A 114 -1.83 -1.24 -9.90
CA MET A 114 -2.48 -0.76 -11.14
C MET A 114 -2.51 0.76 -11.23
N ILE A 115 -2.84 1.45 -10.14
CA ILE A 115 -2.84 2.93 -10.09
C ILE A 115 -1.42 3.47 -10.28
N GLY A 116 -0.43 2.89 -9.61
CA GLY A 116 0.98 3.30 -9.74
C GLY A 116 1.52 3.12 -11.15
N VAL A 117 1.24 1.98 -11.79
CA VAL A 117 1.60 1.74 -13.19
C VAL A 117 0.85 2.68 -14.13
N GLY A 118 -0.44 2.94 -13.87
CA GLY A 118 -1.25 3.91 -14.62
C GLY A 118 -0.65 5.32 -14.61
N PHE A 119 -0.29 5.84 -13.43
CA PHE A 119 0.37 7.15 -13.33
C PHE A 119 1.75 7.17 -13.99
N SER A 120 2.51 6.08 -13.88
CA SER A 120 3.79 5.93 -14.58
C SER A 120 3.60 5.97 -16.11
N GLY A 121 2.54 5.36 -16.63
CA GLY A 121 2.18 5.41 -18.05
C GLY A 121 1.82 6.81 -18.53
N ILE A 122 1.02 7.56 -17.76
CA ILE A 122 0.67 8.95 -18.09
C ILE A 122 1.92 9.83 -18.10
N ALA A 123 2.85 9.63 -17.15
CA ALA A 123 4.12 10.35 -17.12
C ALA A 123 4.96 10.08 -18.38
N LEU A 124 5.04 8.83 -18.84
CA LEU A 124 5.74 8.47 -20.09
C LEU A 124 5.12 9.15 -21.31
N ILE A 125 3.79 9.17 -21.41
CA ILE A 125 3.08 9.89 -22.50
C ILE A 125 3.40 11.38 -22.44
N GLY A 126 3.42 11.98 -21.25
CA GLY A 126 3.79 13.38 -21.05
C GLY A 126 5.21 13.70 -21.53
N ILE A 127 6.18 12.81 -21.28
CA ILE A 127 7.55 12.95 -21.77
C ILE A 127 7.58 12.94 -23.30
N VAL A 128 6.93 11.96 -23.93
CA VAL A 128 6.90 11.84 -25.40
C VAL A 128 6.23 13.07 -26.04
N ALA A 129 5.10 13.52 -25.49
CA ALA A 129 4.39 14.70 -25.96
C ALA A 129 5.24 15.99 -25.79
N THR A 130 6.04 16.08 -24.73
CA THR A 130 6.98 17.21 -24.52
C THR A 130 8.07 17.22 -25.59
N VAL A 131 8.69 16.07 -25.87
CA VAL A 131 9.76 15.95 -26.87
C VAL A 131 9.25 16.31 -28.28
N LEU A 132 8.10 15.76 -28.68
CA LEU A 132 7.48 16.06 -29.97
C LEU A 132 7.04 17.53 -30.05
N GLY A 133 6.38 18.04 -29.00
CA GLY A 133 5.93 19.43 -28.94
C GLY A 133 7.08 20.45 -28.99
N TYR A 134 8.24 20.11 -28.42
CA TYR A 134 9.45 20.92 -28.52
C TYR A 134 10.03 20.91 -29.94
N ARG A 135 10.09 19.75 -30.60
CA ARG A 135 10.61 19.62 -31.98
C ARG A 135 9.74 20.36 -33.00
N ASP A 136 8.43 20.26 -32.86
CA ASP A 136 7.48 20.79 -33.84
C ASP A 136 7.05 22.25 -33.52
N GLY A 137 7.52 22.83 -32.40
CA GLY A 137 7.07 24.15 -31.92
C GLY A 137 5.58 24.20 -31.54
N GLY A 138 4.95 23.03 -31.39
CA GLY A 138 3.52 22.86 -31.21
C GLY A 138 3.06 23.22 -29.79
N ARG A 139 2.61 24.47 -29.60
CA ARG A 139 2.09 24.96 -28.30
C ARG A 139 0.96 24.11 -27.73
N GLY A 140 0.08 23.59 -28.58
CA GLY A 140 -1.02 22.72 -28.16
C GLY A 140 -0.51 21.40 -27.56
N MET A 141 0.55 20.84 -28.15
CA MET A 141 1.15 19.58 -27.68
C MET A 141 1.88 19.77 -26.34
N LEU A 142 2.58 20.89 -26.16
CA LEU A 142 3.21 21.25 -24.88
C LEU A 142 2.18 21.48 -23.76
N ARG A 143 1.01 22.04 -24.09
CA ARG A 143 -0.10 22.19 -23.12
C ARG A 143 -0.68 20.85 -22.70
N MET A 144 -0.91 19.94 -23.66
CA MET A 144 -1.39 18.59 -23.35
C MET A 144 -0.37 17.82 -22.51
N ALA A 145 0.93 17.97 -22.79
CA ALA A 145 1.99 17.38 -21.98
C ALA A 145 1.94 17.88 -20.53
N ALA A 146 1.76 19.19 -20.31
CA ALA A 146 1.63 19.76 -18.97
C ALA A 146 0.41 19.22 -18.20
N VAL A 147 -0.71 18.96 -18.89
CA VAL A 147 -1.90 18.33 -18.29
C VAL A 147 -1.62 16.88 -17.89
N PHE A 148 -0.91 16.11 -18.71
CA PHE A 148 -0.53 14.74 -18.35
C PHE A 148 0.39 14.70 -17.12
N VAL A 149 1.36 15.62 -17.04
CA VAL A 149 2.24 15.76 -15.87
C VAL A 149 1.46 16.19 -14.62
N PHE A 150 0.43 17.02 -14.77
CA PHE A 150 -0.46 17.36 -13.67
C PHE A 150 -1.24 16.14 -13.13
N LEU A 151 -1.65 15.24 -14.02
CA LEU A 151 -2.47 14.07 -13.66
C LEU A 151 -1.64 12.88 -13.17
N SER A 152 -0.32 12.84 -13.39
CA SER A 152 0.56 11.80 -12.85
C SER A 152 0.84 11.98 -11.35
N GLN A 153 -0.21 12.27 -10.56
CA GLN A 153 -0.14 12.57 -9.13
C GLN A 153 0.68 11.50 -8.40
N GLY A 154 1.85 11.88 -7.90
CA GLY A 154 2.68 11.02 -7.07
C GLY A 154 2.32 11.13 -5.59
N PRO A 155 2.93 10.29 -4.71
CA PRO A 155 2.67 10.30 -3.27
C PRO A 155 2.88 11.67 -2.60
N TYR A 156 3.79 12.46 -3.18
CA TYR A 156 4.19 13.76 -2.65
C TYR A 156 3.42 14.94 -3.26
N GLY A 157 2.51 14.70 -4.21
CA GLY A 157 1.75 15.76 -4.91
C GLY A 157 2.61 16.76 -5.69
N SER A 158 3.93 16.60 -5.74
CA SER A 158 4.85 17.57 -6.37
C SER A 158 4.64 17.71 -7.88
N ALA A 159 4.26 16.62 -8.54
CA ALA A 159 3.99 16.59 -9.97
C ALA A 159 2.86 17.55 -10.38
N CYS A 160 1.85 17.76 -9.53
CA CYS A 160 0.73 18.64 -9.87
C CYS A 160 1.12 20.11 -9.83
N CYS A 161 1.92 20.52 -8.85
CA CYS A 161 2.46 21.86 -8.76
C CYS A 161 3.36 22.16 -9.97
N LEU A 162 4.24 21.22 -10.33
CA LEU A 162 5.12 21.36 -11.48
C LEU A 162 4.35 21.36 -12.81
N GLY A 163 3.32 20.53 -12.95
CA GLY A 163 2.43 20.52 -14.12
C GLY A 163 1.66 21.83 -14.29
N ALA A 164 1.14 22.40 -13.20
CA ALA A 164 0.46 23.69 -13.22
C ALA A 164 1.40 24.84 -13.61
N LEU A 165 2.63 24.85 -13.06
CA LEU A 165 3.66 25.81 -13.44
C LEU A 165 4.05 25.68 -14.92
N ALA A 166 4.28 24.46 -15.40
CA ALA A 166 4.61 24.19 -16.79
C ALA A 166 3.50 24.65 -17.74
N PHE A 167 2.23 24.41 -17.38
CA PHE A 167 1.08 24.88 -18.15
C PHE A 167 1.04 26.41 -18.23
N GLY A 168 1.25 27.11 -17.11
CA GLY A 168 1.35 28.57 -17.07
C GLY A 168 2.46 29.12 -17.97
N LEU A 169 3.64 28.50 -17.93
CA LEU A 169 4.79 28.89 -18.75
C LEU A 169 4.52 28.72 -20.26
N THR A 170 3.63 27.83 -20.68
CA THR A 170 3.28 27.70 -22.11
C THR A 170 2.63 28.96 -22.69
N PHE A 171 2.01 29.82 -21.87
CA PHE A 171 1.47 31.10 -22.33
C PHE A 171 2.54 32.18 -22.53
N ALA A 172 3.67 32.07 -21.83
CA ALA A 172 4.80 32.98 -21.95
C ALA A 172 5.71 32.64 -23.15
N LEU A 173 5.51 31.51 -23.82
CA LEU A 173 6.32 31.12 -24.97
C LEU A 173 6.13 32.10 -26.16
N PRO A 174 7.21 32.73 -26.66
CA PRO A 174 7.14 33.65 -27.79
C PRO A 174 6.66 32.93 -29.06
N LYS A 175 6.06 33.66 -30.01
CA LYS A 175 5.73 33.08 -31.33
C LYS A 175 7.04 32.95 -32.09
N VAL A 176 7.48 31.71 -32.31
CA VAL A 176 8.53 31.44 -33.30
C VAL A 176 7.92 31.78 -34.66
N HIS A 177 8.30 32.92 -35.24
CA HIS A 177 8.10 33.18 -36.66
C HIS A 177 9.13 32.34 -37.40
N TYR A 178 8.65 31.41 -38.24
CA TYR A 178 9.46 30.92 -39.34
C TYR A 178 9.26 31.93 -40.47
N ASP A 179 10.34 32.61 -40.86
CA ASP A 179 10.42 33.33 -42.13
C ASP A 179 10.48 32.34 -43.31
#